data_AF-A0A2U1CF38-F1
#
_entry.id   AF-A0A2U1CF38-F1
#
_cell.length_a   1.000
_cell.length_b   1.000
_cell.length_c   1.000
_cell.angle_alpha   90.00
_cell.angle_beta   90.00
_cell.angle_gamma   90.00
#
_symmetry.space_group_name_H-M   'P 1'
#
loop_
_entity.id
_entity.type
_entity.pdbx_description
1 polymer ?
#
loop_
_entity_poly.entity_id
_entity_poly.type
_entity_poly.pdbx_seq_one_letter_code
_entity_poly.pdbx_strand_id
1 'polypeptide(L)'
;MEDAHSHLPHIGLRNLKSAFSAALCAGIYYLIDRNPTFACIGAVYGMGNDMGHSWQQGGNRLIGTIIGGFLGMGLFWCYLLLAPAGESRALLIPLTFVGVVVLICLSQMFRWPTAVQPGSVVLCIILFNTPTDTYVSYALNRMVDTGVGVLMSMLINYLFPRERLVRWIAWWKKRSNAMVPGFTPTHDRPD
;
A
#
# COMPACT_ATOMS: atom_id res chain seq x y z
N MET A 1 22.46 -20.00 28.49
CA MET A 1 21.61 -20.55 27.42
C MET A 1 20.33 -19.76 27.49
N GLU A 2 20.21 -18.72 26.65
CA GLU A 2 19.08 -17.78 26.66
C GLU A 2 17.80 -18.48 26.20
N ASP A 3 16.77 -18.40 27.04
CA ASP A 3 15.42 -18.82 26.73
C ASP A 3 14.86 -17.97 25.58
N ALA A 4 14.85 -18.55 24.38
CA ALA A 4 14.14 -18.01 23.24
C ALA A 4 12.62 -18.17 23.45
N HIS A 5 12.05 -17.30 24.29
CA HIS A 5 10.61 -17.09 24.34
C HIS A 5 10.16 -16.62 22.95
N SER A 6 9.56 -17.53 22.19
CA SER A 6 8.89 -17.25 20.93
C SER A 6 7.64 -16.41 21.22
N HIS A 7 7.83 -15.11 21.43
CA HIS A 7 6.75 -14.13 21.41
C HIS A 7 6.21 -14.07 19.98
N LEU A 8 5.28 -14.95 19.66
CA LEU A 8 4.52 -14.88 18.42
C LEU A 8 3.91 -13.47 18.31
N PRO A 9 4.18 -12.72 17.23
CA PRO A 9 3.66 -11.38 17.09
C PRO A 9 2.13 -11.44 17.03
N HIS A 10 1.46 -10.76 17.96
CA HIS A 10 0.01 -10.76 18.02
C HIS A 10 -0.57 -10.00 16.81
N ILE A 11 -1.18 -10.73 15.88
CA ILE A 11 -1.79 -10.13 14.67
C ILE A 11 -3.03 -9.35 15.08
N GLY A 12 -2.93 -8.01 15.07
CA GLY A 12 -4.06 -7.14 15.34
C GLY A 12 -5.12 -7.18 14.24
N LEU A 13 -6.37 -6.85 14.59
CA LEU A 13 -7.51 -6.81 13.64
C LEU A 13 -7.24 -5.97 12.39
N ARG A 14 -6.47 -4.87 12.52
CA ARG A 14 -6.07 -4.05 11.37
C ARG A 14 -5.24 -4.86 10.37
N ASN A 15 -4.25 -5.62 10.84
CA ASN A 15 -3.37 -6.42 9.99
C ASN A 15 -4.18 -7.50 9.25
N LEU A 16 -5.19 -8.08 9.91
CA LEU A 16 -6.10 -9.04 9.28
C LEU A 16 -6.94 -8.38 8.18
N LYS A 17 -7.47 -7.16 8.40
CA LYS A 17 -8.16 -6.40 7.35
C LYS A 17 -7.25 -6.06 6.18
N SER A 18 -6.01 -5.64 6.46
CA SER A 18 -5.01 -5.36 5.41
C SER A 18 -4.75 -6.61 4.56
N ALA A 19 -4.53 -7.75 5.21
CA ALA A 19 -4.30 -9.03 4.53
C ALA A 19 -5.52 -9.46 3.69
N PHE A 20 -6.73 -9.32 4.25
CA PHE A 20 -7.96 -9.63 3.53
C PHE A 20 -8.17 -8.70 2.32
N SER A 21 -7.93 -7.40 2.48
CA SER A 21 -8.02 -6.44 1.38
C SER A 21 -7.02 -6.74 0.27
N ALA A 22 -5.78 -7.12 0.62
CA ALA A 22 -4.76 -7.48 -0.35
C ALA A 22 -5.10 -8.80 -1.08
N ALA A 23 -5.60 -9.80 -0.35
CA ALA A 23 -6.03 -11.08 -0.93
C ALA A 23 -7.20 -10.87 -1.91
N LEU A 24 -8.14 -9.99 -1.58
CA LEU A 24 -9.27 -9.67 -2.45
C LEU A 24 -8.81 -8.92 -3.71
N CYS A 25 -7.88 -7.96 -3.58
CA CYS A 25 -7.24 -7.33 -4.75
C CYS A 25 -6.57 -8.36 -5.65
N ALA A 26 -5.78 -9.28 -5.07
CA ALA A 26 -5.09 -10.33 -5.81
C ALA A 26 -6.08 -11.25 -6.54
N GLY A 27 -7.17 -11.65 -5.88
CA GLY A 27 -8.21 -12.49 -6.49
C GLY A 27 -8.90 -11.81 -7.67
N ILE A 28 -9.28 -10.55 -7.55
CA ILE A 28 -9.93 -9.80 -8.65
C ILE A 28 -8.97 -9.65 -9.83
N TYR A 29 -7.71 -9.30 -9.56
CA TYR A 29 -6.72 -9.11 -10.62
C TYR A 29 -6.34 -10.42 -11.31
N TYR A 30 -6.35 -11.54 -10.58
CA TYR A 30 -6.21 -12.87 -11.16
C TYR A 30 -7.34 -13.19 -12.15
N LEU A 31 -8.59 -12.81 -11.85
CA LEU A 31 -9.73 -13.04 -12.75
C LEU A 31 -9.68 -12.17 -14.03
N ILE A 32 -9.00 -11.02 -13.98
CA ILE A 32 -8.88 -10.08 -15.12
C ILE A 32 -7.53 -10.27 -15.85
N ASP A 33 -6.72 -11.27 -15.44
CA ASP A 33 -5.38 -11.55 -15.97
C ASP A 33 -4.45 -10.32 -15.99
N ARG A 34 -4.50 -9.51 -14.92
CA ARG A 34 -3.64 -8.32 -14.75
C ARG A 34 -2.72 -8.49 -13.54
N ASN A 35 -1.59 -7.79 -13.57
CA ASN A 35 -0.61 -7.83 -12.48
C ASN A 35 -1.18 -7.18 -11.18
N PRO A 36 -1.35 -7.94 -10.08
CA PRO A 36 -2.00 -7.45 -8.86
C PRO A 36 -1.10 -6.59 -7.98
N THR A 37 0.20 -6.51 -8.26
CA THR A 37 1.22 -6.04 -7.31
C THR A 37 0.89 -4.66 -6.74
N PHE A 38 0.56 -3.69 -7.58
CA PHE A 38 0.34 -2.31 -7.13
C PHE A 38 -1.01 -2.11 -6.47
N ALA A 39 -2.03 -2.86 -6.88
CA ALA A 39 -3.33 -2.90 -6.21
C ALA A 39 -3.21 -3.51 -4.81
N CYS A 40 -2.43 -4.58 -4.65
CA CYS A 40 -2.16 -5.17 -3.33
C CYS A 40 -1.38 -4.22 -2.42
N ILE A 41 -0.32 -3.58 -2.92
CA ILE A 41 0.44 -2.61 -2.10
C ILE A 41 -0.45 -1.40 -1.77
N GLY A 42 -1.26 -0.93 -2.71
CA GLY A 42 -2.27 0.12 -2.49
C GLY A 42 -3.25 -0.26 -1.38
N ALA A 43 -3.75 -1.49 -1.39
CA ALA A 43 -4.66 -2.01 -0.36
C ALA A 43 -4.04 -2.08 1.03
N VAL A 44 -2.78 -2.52 1.13
CA VAL A 44 -2.09 -2.58 2.43
C VAL A 44 -1.80 -1.18 2.97
N TYR A 45 -1.32 -0.27 2.12
CA TYR A 45 -0.98 1.09 2.53
C TYR A 45 -2.19 1.97 2.83
N GLY A 46 -3.30 1.78 2.12
CA GLY A 46 -4.53 2.54 2.35
C GLY A 46 -5.25 2.15 3.65
N MET A 47 -4.89 1.01 4.26
CA MET A 47 -5.54 0.49 5.47
C MET A 47 -5.11 1.26 6.73
N GLY A 48 -5.93 2.22 7.14
CA GLY A 48 -5.80 2.94 8.41
C GLY A 48 -6.48 2.24 9.59
N ASN A 49 -6.23 2.75 10.79
CA ASN A 49 -6.90 2.28 12.02
C ASN A 49 -8.42 2.57 11.99
N ASP A 50 -8.77 3.74 11.45
CA ASP A 50 -10.14 4.24 11.29
C ASP A 50 -10.36 4.76 9.87
N MET A 51 -11.61 5.08 9.52
CA MET A 51 -11.96 5.51 8.17
C MET A 51 -11.29 6.83 7.77
N GLY A 52 -11.26 7.82 8.67
CA GLY A 52 -10.57 9.09 8.42
C GLY A 52 -9.06 8.89 8.20
N HIS A 53 -8.45 8.00 8.97
CA HIS A 53 -7.03 7.66 8.82
C HIS A 53 -6.75 6.91 7.51
N SER A 54 -7.69 6.07 7.06
CA SER A 54 -7.61 5.37 5.77
C SER A 54 -7.79 6.33 4.60
N TRP A 55 -8.68 7.31 4.74
CA TRP A 55 -8.84 8.38 3.75
C TRP A 55 -7.57 9.21 3.61
N GLN A 56 -6.96 9.59 4.74
CA GLN A 56 -5.72 10.35 4.72
C GLN A 56 -4.58 9.53 4.12
N GLN A 57 -4.36 8.28 4.57
CA GLN A 57 -3.28 7.43 4.07
C GLN A 57 -3.48 7.02 2.60
N GLY A 58 -4.69 6.59 2.26
CA GLY A 58 -5.08 6.24 0.89
C GLY A 58 -4.99 7.43 -0.06
N GLY A 59 -5.53 8.58 0.32
CA GLY A 59 -5.50 9.82 -0.47
C GLY A 59 -4.08 10.32 -0.72
N ASN A 60 -3.24 10.36 0.33
CA ASN A 60 -1.82 10.69 0.21
C ASN A 60 -1.11 9.77 -0.78
N ARG A 61 -1.46 8.48 -0.74
CA ARG A 61 -0.91 7.50 -1.67
C ARG A 61 -1.35 7.75 -3.10
N LEU A 62 -2.64 7.96 -3.35
CA LEU A 62 -3.17 8.26 -4.68
C LEU A 62 -2.55 9.51 -5.28
N ILE A 63 -2.54 10.61 -4.53
CA ILE A 63 -1.96 11.87 -4.99
C ILE A 63 -0.46 11.73 -5.24
N GLY A 64 0.27 11.03 -4.35
CA GLY A 64 1.68 10.75 -4.54
C GLY A 64 1.96 9.96 -5.82
N THR A 65 1.21 8.88 -6.06
CA THR A 65 1.31 8.10 -7.32
C THR A 65 0.99 8.93 -8.55
N ILE A 66 0.03 9.86 -8.46
CA ILE A 66 -0.34 10.72 -9.59
C ILE A 66 0.79 11.69 -9.90
N ILE A 67 1.27 12.42 -8.90
CA ILE A 67 2.37 13.39 -9.08
C ILE A 67 3.64 12.68 -9.54
N GLY A 68 4.02 11.59 -8.87
CA GLY A 68 5.19 10.78 -9.24
C GLY A 68 5.07 10.13 -10.61
N GLY A 69 3.85 9.72 -11.00
CA GLY A 69 3.54 9.15 -12.31
C GLY A 69 3.72 10.16 -13.43
N PHE A 70 3.11 11.34 -13.32
CA PHE A 70 3.24 12.41 -14.31
C PHE A 70 4.66 12.95 -14.39
N LEU A 71 5.30 13.17 -13.24
CA LEU A 71 6.68 13.62 -13.20
C LEU A 71 7.64 12.59 -13.81
N GLY A 72 7.44 11.31 -13.50
CA GLY A 72 8.20 10.20 -14.08
C GLY A 72 8.04 10.10 -15.58
N MET A 73 6.81 10.23 -16.11
CA MET A 73 6.57 10.27 -17.55
C MET A 73 7.29 11.45 -18.22
N GLY A 74 7.24 12.64 -17.61
CA GLY A 74 7.92 13.83 -18.14
C GLY A 74 9.45 13.70 -18.14
N LEU A 75 10.03 13.22 -17.05
CA LEU A 75 11.48 12.99 -16.95
C LEU A 75 11.94 11.89 -17.90
N PHE A 76 11.17 10.81 -18.03
CA PHE A 76 11.47 9.73 -18.96
C PHE A 76 11.40 10.21 -20.42
N TRP A 77 10.44 11.07 -20.75
CA TRP A 77 10.42 11.73 -22.06
C TRP A 77 11.66 12.58 -22.30
N CYS A 78 12.08 13.40 -21.33
CA CYS A 78 13.34 14.15 -21.41
C CYS A 78 14.56 13.25 -21.58
N TYR A 79 14.59 12.10 -20.89
CA TYR A 79 15.65 11.09 -21.06
C TYR A 79 15.73 10.59 -22.50
N LEU A 80 14.59 10.24 -23.12
CA LEU A 80 14.54 9.79 -24.50
C LEU A 80 14.97 10.87 -25.52
N LEU A 81 14.70 12.15 -25.24
CA LEU A 81 15.19 13.26 -26.07
C LEU A 81 16.71 13.41 -26.02
N LEU A 82 17.32 13.16 -24.86
CA LEU A 82 18.77 13.28 -24.66
C LEU A 82 19.54 12.03 -25.10
N ALA A 83 18.95 10.85 -24.98
CA ALA A 83 19.54 9.56 -25.35
C ALA A 83 18.53 8.65 -26.07
N PRO A 84 18.31 8.85 -27.39
CA PRO A 84 17.25 8.19 -28.16
C PRO A 84 17.34 6.67 -28.18
N ALA A 85 18.55 6.11 -28.07
CA ALA A 85 18.79 4.66 -28.06
C ALA A 85 18.83 4.05 -26.64
N GLY A 86 18.63 4.84 -25.58
CA GLY A 86 18.72 4.36 -24.19
C GLY A 86 20.14 3.93 -23.75
N GLU A 87 21.17 4.29 -24.52
CA GLU A 87 22.56 3.87 -24.29
C GLU A 87 23.14 4.38 -22.97
N SER A 88 22.74 5.58 -22.55
CA SER A 88 23.31 6.25 -21.38
C SER A 88 22.44 6.06 -20.14
N ARG A 89 22.39 4.84 -19.59
CA ARG A 89 21.75 4.58 -18.28
C ARG A 89 22.30 5.45 -17.15
N ALA A 90 23.54 5.93 -17.29
CA ALA A 90 24.15 6.89 -16.37
C ALA A 90 23.34 8.21 -16.25
N LEU A 91 22.63 8.64 -17.30
CA LEU A 91 21.78 9.85 -17.26
C LEU A 91 20.57 9.69 -16.34
N LEU A 92 20.13 8.46 -16.03
CA LEU A 92 19.04 8.23 -15.10
C LEU A 92 19.41 8.62 -13.67
N ILE A 93 20.69 8.59 -13.31
CA ILE A 93 21.18 8.96 -11.97
C ILE A 93 20.88 10.45 -11.66
N PRO A 94 21.39 11.43 -12.45
CA PRO A 94 21.07 12.83 -12.21
C PRO A 94 19.59 13.14 -12.44
N LEU A 95 18.91 12.47 -13.38
CA LEU A 95 17.46 12.63 -13.57
C LEU A 95 16.67 12.19 -12.35
N THR A 96 17.06 11.11 -11.69
CA THR A 96 16.40 10.63 -10.47
C THR A 96 16.59 11.64 -9.34
N PHE A 97 17.78 12.21 -9.19
CA PHE A 97 18.01 13.26 -8.20
C PHE A 97 17.11 14.47 -8.44
N VAL A 98 17.10 15.00 -9.68
CA VAL A 98 16.24 16.12 -10.06
C VAL A 98 14.77 15.77 -9.86
N GLY A 99 14.35 14.58 -10.28
CA GLY A 99 12.97 14.13 -10.13
C GLY A 99 12.52 14.02 -8.68
N VAL A 100 13.34 13.47 -7.80
CA VAL A 100 13.00 13.38 -6.36
C VAL A 100 12.92 14.78 -5.74
N VAL A 101 13.84 15.68 -6.07
CA VAL A 101 13.79 17.08 -5.59
C VAL A 101 12.51 17.78 -6.06
N VAL A 102 12.18 17.68 -7.35
CA VAL A 102 10.95 18.27 -7.92
C VAL A 102 9.72 17.65 -7.28
N LEU A 103 9.70 16.33 -7.07
CA LEU A 103 8.60 15.64 -6.40
C LEU A 103 8.39 16.15 -4.97
N ILE A 104 9.48 16.36 -4.21
CA ILE A 104 9.42 16.93 -2.85
C ILE A 104 8.82 18.34 -2.90
N CYS A 105 9.35 19.21 -3.77
CA CYS A 105 8.85 20.59 -3.90
C CYS A 105 7.37 20.63 -4.30
N LEU A 106 6.95 19.82 -5.28
CA LEU A 106 5.55 19.73 -5.68
C LEU A 106 4.68 19.21 -4.53
N SER A 107 5.08 18.13 -3.87
CA SER A 107 4.31 17.55 -2.76
C SER A 107 4.15 18.53 -1.59
N GLN A 108 5.18 19.33 -1.29
CA GLN A 108 5.12 20.39 -0.30
C GLN A 108 4.21 21.53 -0.74
N MET A 109 4.28 21.97 -2.00
CA MET A 109 3.43 23.02 -2.55
C MET A 109 1.94 22.65 -2.51
N PHE A 110 1.62 21.39 -2.77
CA PHE A 110 0.24 20.89 -2.67
C PHE A 110 -0.24 20.70 -1.21
N ARG A 111 0.65 20.79 -0.20
CA ARG A 111 0.42 20.49 1.23
C ARG A 111 0.20 18.99 1.56
N TRP A 112 0.79 18.09 0.78
CA TRP A 112 0.72 16.64 0.98
C TRP A 112 2.13 16.04 1.15
N PRO A 113 2.87 16.36 2.23
CA PRO A 113 4.26 15.93 2.39
C PRO A 113 4.42 14.39 2.48
N THR A 114 3.39 13.70 2.98
CA THR A 114 3.33 12.23 3.04
C THR A 114 3.13 11.57 1.67
N ALA A 115 2.79 12.33 0.63
CA ALA A 115 2.67 11.85 -0.75
C ALA A 115 4.03 11.63 -1.43
N VAL A 116 5.11 12.21 -0.87
CA VAL A 116 6.48 12.05 -1.40
C VAL A 116 6.87 10.58 -1.44
N GLN A 117 6.65 9.83 -0.36
CA GLN A 117 7.07 8.43 -0.28
C GLN A 117 6.41 7.54 -1.36
N PRO A 118 5.07 7.52 -1.53
CA PRO A 118 4.45 6.76 -2.61
C PRO A 118 4.78 7.31 -4.01
N GLY A 119 4.95 8.62 -4.16
CA GLY A 119 5.37 9.23 -5.42
C GLY A 119 6.78 8.83 -5.84
N SER A 120 7.73 8.76 -4.90
CA SER A 120 9.11 8.38 -5.18
C SER A 120 9.21 6.94 -5.66
N VAL A 121 8.41 6.03 -5.11
CA VAL A 121 8.35 4.64 -5.57
C VAL A 121 7.95 4.57 -7.04
N VAL A 122 6.93 5.34 -7.44
CA VAL A 122 6.41 5.34 -8.81
C VAL A 122 7.38 6.01 -9.77
N LEU A 123 7.94 7.14 -9.37
CA LEU A 123 8.98 7.85 -10.12
C LEU A 123 10.15 6.91 -10.44
N CYS A 124 10.69 6.22 -9.43
CA CYS A 124 11.80 5.29 -9.61
C CYS A 124 11.41 4.10 -10.49
N ILE A 125 10.22 3.53 -10.31
CA ILE A 125 9.77 2.41 -11.14
C ILE A 125 9.60 2.83 -12.61
N ILE A 126 9.10 4.04 -12.87
CA ILE A 126 9.01 4.58 -14.22
C ILE A 126 10.41 4.77 -14.83
N LEU A 127 11.34 5.36 -14.09
CA LEU A 127 12.70 5.63 -14.58
C LEU A 127 13.54 4.36 -14.82
N PHE A 128 13.39 3.34 -13.97
CA PHE A 128 14.32 2.18 -13.98
C PHE A 128 13.72 0.88 -14.50
N ASN A 129 12.39 0.69 -14.42
CA ASN A 129 11.75 -0.60 -14.72
C ASN A 129 10.82 -0.56 -15.94
N THR A 130 10.74 0.57 -16.64
CA THR A 130 9.74 0.74 -17.68
C THR A 130 10.35 0.69 -19.08
N PRO A 131 9.79 -0.11 -20.01
CA PRO A 131 10.20 -0.13 -21.40
C PRO A 131 9.97 1.23 -22.08
N THR A 132 10.83 1.59 -23.04
CA THR A 132 10.82 2.91 -23.68
C THR A 132 9.62 3.15 -24.60
N ASP A 133 8.98 2.09 -25.06
CA ASP A 133 7.82 2.08 -25.96
C ASP A 133 6.47 2.16 -25.23
N THR A 134 6.40 1.65 -23.99
CA THR A 134 5.13 1.51 -23.24
C THR A 134 5.07 2.34 -21.96
N TYR A 135 5.99 3.29 -21.76
CA TYR A 135 6.11 3.97 -20.48
C TYR A 135 4.87 4.78 -20.04
N VAL A 136 4.13 5.37 -20.99
CA VAL A 136 2.89 6.11 -20.70
C VAL A 136 1.80 5.15 -20.21
N SER A 137 1.54 4.08 -20.96
CA SER A 137 0.50 3.12 -20.60
C SER A 137 0.85 2.39 -19.31
N TYR A 138 2.13 2.09 -19.09
CA TYR A 138 2.62 1.56 -17.83
C TYR A 138 2.35 2.50 -16.66
N ALA A 139 2.74 3.78 -16.75
CA ALA A 139 2.53 4.77 -15.69
C ALA A 139 1.02 4.98 -15.38
N LEU A 140 0.17 5.06 -16.41
CA LEU A 140 -1.28 5.14 -16.25
C LEU A 140 -1.84 3.92 -15.51
N ASN A 141 -1.41 2.71 -15.91
CA ASN A 141 -1.82 1.49 -15.22
C ASN A 141 -1.42 1.50 -13.74
N ARG A 142 -0.25 2.04 -13.39
CA ARG A 142 0.19 2.14 -11.99
C ARG A 142 -0.64 3.11 -11.15
N MET A 143 -1.08 4.22 -11.74
CA MET A 143 -2.00 5.14 -11.08
C MET A 143 -3.37 4.48 -10.85
N VAL A 144 -3.90 3.80 -11.86
CA VAL A 144 -5.18 3.08 -11.75
C VAL A 144 -5.11 1.94 -10.74
N ASP A 145 -4.07 1.10 -10.80
CA ASP A 145 -3.89 -0.02 -9.89
C ASP A 145 -3.82 0.43 -8.43
N THR A 146 -3.10 1.54 -8.18
CA THR A 146 -3.05 2.11 -6.84
C THR A 146 -4.41 2.65 -6.41
N GLY A 147 -5.14 3.30 -7.35
CA GLY A 147 -6.55 3.65 -7.24
C GLY A 147 -7.40 2.52 -6.68
N VAL A 148 -7.41 1.40 -7.41
CA VAL A 148 -8.21 0.22 -7.06
C VAL A 148 -7.80 -0.34 -5.70
N GLY A 149 -6.50 -0.43 -5.43
CA GLY A 149 -6.00 -0.90 -4.13
C GLY A 149 -6.47 -0.04 -2.96
N VAL A 150 -6.34 1.29 -3.08
CA VAL A 150 -6.78 2.22 -2.04
C VAL A 150 -8.30 2.13 -1.85
N LEU A 151 -9.09 2.12 -2.92
CA LEU A 151 -10.54 1.97 -2.84
C LEU A 151 -10.96 0.66 -2.15
N MET A 152 -10.26 -0.45 -2.44
CA MET A 152 -10.50 -1.72 -1.77
C MET A 152 -10.21 -1.65 -0.27
N SER A 153 -9.10 -1.02 0.14
CA SER A 153 -8.80 -0.87 1.56
C SER A 153 -9.88 -0.08 2.31
N MET A 154 -10.40 0.95 1.66
CA MET A 154 -11.46 1.81 2.20
C MET A 154 -12.79 1.06 2.28
N LEU A 155 -13.13 0.27 1.26
CA LEU A 155 -14.30 -0.59 1.26
C LEU A 155 -14.25 -1.60 2.41
N ILE A 156 -13.13 -2.30 2.57
CA ILE A 156 -12.96 -3.28 3.65
C ILE A 156 -13.01 -2.60 5.02
N ASN A 157 -12.37 -1.45 5.20
CA ASN A 157 -12.40 -0.77 6.49
C ASN A 157 -13.80 -0.24 6.84
N TYR A 158 -14.57 0.17 5.84
CA TYR A 158 -15.97 0.57 6.00
C TYR A 158 -16.91 -0.61 6.33
N LEU A 159 -16.78 -1.73 5.61
CA LEU A 159 -17.62 -2.92 5.83
C LEU A 159 -17.35 -3.60 7.18
N PHE A 160 -16.09 -3.60 7.61
CA PHE A 160 -15.63 -4.28 8.82
C PHE A 160 -15.07 -3.29 9.84
N PRO A 161 -15.87 -2.39 10.44
CA PRO A 161 -15.36 -1.47 11.44
C PRO A 161 -14.90 -2.22 12.70
N ARG A 162 -13.88 -1.66 13.38
CA ARG A 162 -13.18 -2.33 14.49
C ARG A 162 -14.16 -2.78 15.58
N GLU A 163 -15.14 -1.95 15.93
CA GLU A 163 -16.16 -2.25 16.95
C GLU A 163 -17.04 -3.45 16.60
N ARG A 164 -17.37 -3.65 15.31
CA ARG A 164 -18.15 -4.81 14.88
C ARG A 164 -17.30 -6.07 14.94
N LEU A 165 -16.04 -6.02 14.49
CA LEU A 165 -15.14 -7.17 14.57
C LEU A 165 -14.84 -7.59 16.01
N VAL A 166 -14.57 -6.63 16.91
CA VAL A 166 -14.31 -6.94 18.33
C VAL A 166 -15.53 -7.60 18.96
N ARG A 167 -16.74 -7.10 18.69
CA ARG A 167 -18.00 -7.73 19.14
C ARG A 167 -18.17 -9.13 18.56
N TRP A 168 -17.86 -9.33 17.28
CA TRP A 168 -17.94 -10.62 16.61
C TRP A 168 -16.97 -11.64 17.21
N ILE A 169 -15.72 -11.26 17.43
CA ILE A 169 -14.70 -12.10 18.06
C ILE A 169 -15.08 -12.43 19.50
N ALA A 170 -15.59 -11.45 20.26
CA ALA A 170 -16.06 -11.67 21.63
C ALA A 170 -17.24 -12.65 21.67
N TRP A 171 -18.19 -12.51 20.75
CA TRP A 171 -19.30 -13.44 20.58
C TRP A 171 -18.81 -14.84 20.21
N TRP A 172 -17.86 -14.96 19.28
CA TRP A 172 -17.31 -16.23 18.83
C TRP A 172 -16.53 -16.94 19.94
N LYS A 173 -15.73 -16.20 20.70
CA LYS A 173 -14.99 -16.72 21.87
C LYS A 173 -15.96 -17.20 22.97
N LYS A 174 -17.04 -16.45 23.21
CA LYS A 174 -18.11 -16.86 24.14
C LYS A 174 -18.80 -18.16 23.67
N ARG A 175 -19.06 -18.29 22.36
CA ARG A 175 -19.68 -19.49 21.77
C ARG A 175 -18.73 -20.70 21.76
N SER A 176 -17.45 -20.50 21.49
CA SER A 176 -16.42 -21.55 21.55
C SER A 176 -16.23 -22.07 22.99
N ASN A 177 -16.18 -21.16 23.96
CA ASN A 177 -16.11 -21.54 25.38
C ASN A 177 -17.39 -22.25 25.85
N ALA A 178 -18.54 -21.95 25.26
CA ALA A 178 -19.78 -22.66 25.55
C ALA A 178 -19.86 -24.07 24.91
N MET A 179 -19.08 -24.34 23.85
CA MET A 179 -18.96 -25.67 23.23
C MET A 179 -17.94 -26.58 23.92
N VAL A 180 -17.04 -26.03 24.75
CA VAL A 180 -16.07 -26.78 25.56
C VAL A 180 -16.44 -26.60 27.04
N PRO A 181 -17.34 -27.42 27.61
CA PRO A 181 -17.72 -27.30 29.01
C PRO A 181 -16.52 -27.73 29.87
N GLY A 182 -15.81 -26.76 30.47
CA GLY A 182 -14.78 -27.05 31.48
C GLY A 182 -13.52 -26.18 31.51
N PHE A 183 -13.33 -25.21 30.61
CA PHE A 183 -12.16 -24.32 30.71
C PHE A 183 -12.41 -23.17 31.72
N THR A 184 -12.13 -23.42 32.99
CA THR A 184 -11.92 -22.36 33.99
C THR A 184 -10.56 -21.71 33.74
N PRO A 185 -10.47 -20.41 33.41
CA PRO A 185 -9.18 -19.73 33.44
C PRO A 185 -8.74 -19.68 34.91
N THR A 186 -7.59 -20.30 35.21
CA THR A 186 -6.94 -20.14 36.50
C THR A 186 -6.62 -18.67 36.70
N HIS A 187 -7.34 -18.06 37.63
CA HIS A 187 -7.02 -16.75 38.18
C HIS A 187 -5.55 -16.77 38.62
N ASP A 188 -4.77 -15.78 38.22
CA ASP A 188 -3.44 -15.53 38.78
C ASP A 188 -3.54 -15.61 40.31
N ARG A 189 -2.72 -16.49 40.90
CA ARG A 189 -2.50 -16.50 42.35
C ARG A 189 -1.54 -15.36 42.67
N PRO A 190 -1.84 -14.54 43.69
CA PRO A 190 -0.87 -13.64 44.28
C PRO A 190 -0.05 -14.44 45.30
N ASP A 191 1.19 -14.72 44.96
CA ASP A 191 2.25 -15.12 45.89
C ASP A 191 3.40 -14.11 45.74
#